data_AF-A8FBK8-F1
#
_entry.id   AF-A8FBK8-F1
#
_cell.length_a   1.000
_cell.length_b   1.000
_cell.length_c   1.000
_cell.angle_alpha   90.00
_cell.angle_beta   90.00
_cell.angle_gamma   90.00
#
_symmetry.space_group_name_H-M   'P 1'
#
loop_
_entity.id
_entity.type
_entity.pdbx_description
1 polymer ?
#
loop_
_entity_poly.entity_id
_entity_poly.type
_entity_poly.pdbx_seq_one_letter_code
_entity_poly.pdbx_strand_id
1 'polypeptide(L)' 'MYSINRLTNTLCLVREIPEERQDKVFRFINVSILILLISSFVEITISI' A
#
# COMPACT_ATOMS: atom_id res chain seq x y z
N MET A 1 0.69 -9.58 -1.01
CA MET A 1 0.87 -9.05 0.36
C MET A 1 2.34 -8.97 0.79
N TYR A 2 3.14 -10.05 0.70
CA TYR A 2 4.57 -10.02 1.10
C TYR A 2 5.42 -8.96 0.37
N SER A 3 5.28 -8.83 -0.96
CA SER A 3 6.05 -7.84 -1.75
C SER A 3 5.77 -6.40 -1.34
N ILE A 4 4.51 -6.05 -1.08
CA ILE A 4 4.11 -4.70 -0.63
C ILE A 4 4.71 -4.42 0.75
N ASN A 5 4.59 -5.34 1.69
CA ASN A 5 5.16 -5.16 3.02
C ASN A 5 6.68 -5.00 2.97
N ARG A 6 7.37 -5.75 2.10
CA ARG A 6 8.82 -5.59 1.89
C ARG A 6 9.19 -4.24 1.28
N LEU A 7 8.42 -3.76 0.31
CA LEU A 7 8.62 -2.45 -0.32
C LEU A 7 8.37 -1.32 0.69
N THR A 8 7.28 -1.39 1.46
CA THR A 8 6.97 -0.42 2.52
C THR A 8 8.00 -0.44 3.64
N ASN A 9 8.52 -1.62 4.01
CA ASN A 9 9.60 -1.72 4.98
C ASN A 9 10.89 -1.07 4.45
N THR A 10 11.23 -1.34 3.19
CA THR A 10 12.38 -0.69 2.52
C THR A 10 12.20 0.83 2.47
N LEU A 11 10.99 1.32 2.22
CA LEU A 11 10.67 2.74 2.28
C LEU A 11 10.87 3.33 3.69
N CYS A 12 10.43 2.62 4.74
CA CYS A 12 10.63 3.05 6.11
C CYS A 12 12.11 3.11 6.49
N LEU A 13 12.91 2.15 6.01
CA LEU A 13 14.37 2.12 6.22
C LEU A 13 15.08 3.26 5.48
N VAL A 14 14.78 3.47 4.20
CA VAL A 14 15.41 4.52 3.37
C VAL A 14 15.05 5.93 3.85
N ARG A 15 13.86 6.10 4.42
CA ARG A 15 13.36 7.40 4.90
C ARG A 15 13.50 7.58 6.42
N GLU A 16 14.20 6.65 7.09
CA GLU A 16 14.45 6.64 8.54
C GLU A 16 13.18 6.93 9.35
N ILE A 17 12.07 6.28 8.96
CA ILE A 17 10.78 6.51 9.61
C ILE A 17 10.79 5.84 10.99
N PRO A 18 10.51 6.58 12.08
CA PRO A 18 10.48 6.02 13.43
C PRO A 18 9.39 4.95 13.55
N GLU A 19 9.66 3.88 14.30
CA GLU A 19 8.80 2.68 14.39
C GLU A 19 7.34 3.01 14.74
N GLU A 20 7.12 3.95 15.66
CA GLU A 20 5.81 4.48 16.05
C GLU A 20 4.97 5.04 14.88
N ARG A 21 5.62 5.49 13.80
CA ARG A 21 4.98 6.03 12.60
C ARG A 21 4.89 5.02 11.46
N GLN A 22 5.68 3.95 11.51
CA GLN A 22 5.68 2.94 10.45
C GLN A 22 4.29 2.31 10.29
N ASP A 23 3.60 2.00 11.39
CA ASP A 23 2.25 1.43 11.38
C ASP A 23 1.26 2.28 10.55
N LYS A 24 1.33 3.61 10.68
CA LYS A 24 0.51 4.53 9.88
C LYS A 24 0.86 4.49 8.39
N VAL A 25 2.13 4.33 8.05
CA VAL A 25 2.59 4.22 6.65
C VAL A 25 2.13 2.92 6.02
N PHE A 26 2.28 1.79 6.72
CA PHE A 26 1.78 0.50 6.26
C PHE A 26 0.27 0.53 6.06
N ARG A 27 -0.47 1.11 7.00
CA ARG A 27 -1.92 1.26 6.90
C ARG A 27 -2.33 2.14 5.72
N PHE A 28 -1.63 3.26 5.50
CA PHE A 28 -1.88 4.14 4.36
C PHE A 28 -1.67 3.42 3.02
N ILE A 29 -0.51 2.76 2.84
CA ILE A 29 -0.20 2.04 1.59
C ILE A 29 -1.21 0.91 1.34
N ASN A 30 -1.60 0.16 2.38
CA ASN A 30 -2.59 -0.89 2.23
C ASN A 30 -3.96 -0.36 1.79
N VAL A 31 -4.39 0.79 2.32
CA VAL A 31 -5.62 1.45 1.88
C VAL A 31 -5.49 1.96 0.44
N SER A 32 -4.37 2.57 0.05
CA SER A 32 -4.15 3.02 -1.33
C SER A 32 -4.19 1.86 -2.33
N ILE A 33 -3.58 0.72 -2.00
CA ILE A 33 -3.62 -0.48 -2.87
C ILE A 33 -5.03 -1.03 -2.97
N LEU A 34 -5.77 -1.06 -1.86
CA LEU A 34 -7.17 -1.50 -1.88
C LEU A 34 -8.00 -0.58 -2.81
N ILE A 35 -7.80 0.73 -2.73
CA ILE A 35 -8.47 1.69 -3.61
C ILE A 35 -8.10 1.43 -5.08
N LEU A 36 -6.82 1.25 -5.39
CA LEU A 36 -6.37 0.95 -6.75
C LEU A 36 -6.96 -0.36 -7.29
N LEU A 37 -7.01 -1.40 -6.44
CA LEU A 37 -7.61 -2.69 -6.79
C LEU A 37 -9.11 -2.54 -7.06
N ILE A 38 -9.84 -1.83 -6.20
CA ILE A 38 -11.27 -1.59 -6.38
C ILE A 38 -11.50 -0.76 -7.65
N SER A 39 -10.71 0.30 -7.87
CA SER A 39 -10.80 1.13 -9.06
C SER A 39 -10.60 0.31 -10.34
N SER A 40 -9.54 -0.49 -10.38
CA SER A 40 -9.25 -1.36 -11.53
C SER A 40 -10.31 -2.45 -11.69
N PHE A 41 -10.81 -3.03 -10.60
CA PHE A 41 -11.87 -4.03 -10.63
C PHE A 41 -13.17 -3.44 -11.19
N VAL A 42 -13.57 -2.25 -10.75
CA VAL A 42 -14.76 -1.56 -11.25
C VAL A 42 -14.58 -1.21 -12.72
N GLU A 43 -13.42 -0.67 -13.12
CA GLU A 43 -13.12 -0.34 -14.52
C GLU A 43 -13.21 -1.58 -15.43
N ILE A 44 -12.62 -2.70 -15.02
CA ILE A 44 -12.67 -3.97 -15.76
C ILE A 44 -14.10 -4.51 -15.81
N THR A 45 -14.81 -4.50 -14.68
CA THR A 45 -16.18 -5.03 -14.59
C THR A 45 -17.18 -4.21 -15.40
N ILE A 46 -16.97 -2.90 -15.54
CA ILE A 46 -17.81 -2.01 -16.37
C ILE A 46 -17.40 -2.07 -17.85
N SER A 47 -16.11 -2.28 -18.15
CA SER A 47 -15.61 -2.37 -19.52
C SER A 47 -15.89 -3.71 -20.22
N ILE A 48 -16.30 -4.73 -19.46
CA ILE A 48 -16.75 -6.05 -19.94
C ILE A 48 -18.27 -6.05 -20.02
#